data_AF-A0AAV9P0B6-F1
#
_entry.id   AF-A0AAV9P0B6-F1
#
_cell.length_a   1.000
_cell.length_b   1.000
_cell.length_c   1.000
_cell.angle_alpha   90.00
_cell.angle_beta   90.00
_cell.angle_gamma   90.00
#
_symmetry.space_group_name_H-M   'P 1'
#
loop_
_entity.id
_entity.type
_entity.pdbx_description
1 polymer ?
#
loop_
_entity_poly.entity_id
_entity_poly.type
_entity_poly.pdbx_seq_one_letter_code
_entity_poly.pdbx_strand_id
1 'polypeptide(L)'
;MARRNRKYPSVVSSTTTSAVSSRMPSAAPSAAPSTVPSRAPSPTPPTPAEPFRFFDLPSELRIKVYEMLLWTSKPLDLDPVNYRLVHPRLAVFLASRRMHDEAYPVFYSQPIRLFPTHGRFFHTKQPLLARLPPHYRAAVTTLELRLGPGWSNPPRCQNTRPSLGLADCTSLRTLKIFVECDPSDSIFTGFRGKNATEETYKWFCVDLLRGIIEQARSLATVEIDAYPAVKKEAPLVMALRRNIEENGKRLVWGPLRGWEKEGDEPGLIGLEKALAGMGLGDGGMSRVIEVTA
;
A
#
# COMPACT_ATOMS: atom_id res chain seq x y z
N MET A 1 -46.77 6.62 -0.83
CA MET A 1 -46.07 6.76 -2.13
C MET A 1 -45.53 5.41 -2.55
N ALA A 2 -45.90 4.98 -3.76
CA ALA A 2 -45.85 3.60 -4.24
C ALA A 2 -44.43 3.12 -4.59
N ARG A 3 -44.13 1.87 -4.21
CA ARG A 3 -42.94 1.11 -4.63
C ARG A 3 -43.13 0.60 -6.06
N ARG A 4 -42.26 1.01 -6.99
CA ARG A 4 -42.20 0.46 -8.36
C ARG A 4 -41.05 -0.56 -8.46
N ASN A 5 -41.43 -1.84 -8.54
CA ASN A 5 -40.58 -2.96 -8.93
C ASN A 5 -40.23 -2.85 -10.42
N ARG A 6 -38.94 -2.94 -10.77
CA ARG A 6 -38.47 -3.05 -12.15
C ARG A 6 -38.06 -4.50 -12.43
N LYS A 7 -38.82 -5.16 -13.31
CA LYS A 7 -38.55 -6.51 -13.85
C LYS A 7 -37.39 -6.45 -14.84
N TYR A 8 -36.48 -7.42 -14.76
CA TYR A 8 -35.54 -7.76 -15.83
C TYR A 8 -36.03 -9.03 -16.55
N PRO A 9 -35.98 -9.11 -17.89
CA PRO A 9 -36.31 -10.32 -18.62
C PRO A 9 -35.15 -11.30 -18.67
N SER A 10 -35.50 -12.58 -18.52
CA SER A 10 -34.69 -13.78 -18.66
C SER A 10 -34.31 -14.04 -20.12
N VAL A 11 -33.04 -14.36 -20.39
CA VAL A 11 -32.59 -14.89 -21.67
C VAL A 11 -32.52 -16.41 -21.59
N VAL A 12 -33.20 -17.04 -22.54
CA VAL A 12 -33.43 -18.48 -22.72
C VAL A 12 -32.20 -19.12 -23.37
N SER A 13 -31.83 -20.31 -22.91
CA SER A 13 -30.84 -21.19 -23.54
C SER A 13 -31.52 -22.29 -24.35
N SER A 14 -31.04 -22.52 -25.57
CA SER A 14 -31.47 -23.55 -26.53
C SER A 14 -30.45 -23.52 -27.68
N THR A 15 -29.90 -24.56 -28.32
CA THR A 15 -30.02 -26.02 -28.26
C THR A 15 -28.88 -26.59 -29.13
N THR A 16 -28.49 -27.85 -28.89
CA THR A 16 -28.07 -28.89 -29.88
C THR A 16 -27.00 -28.61 -30.95
N THR A 17 -25.99 -29.48 -30.98
CA THR A 17 -25.59 -30.18 -32.22
C THR A 17 -25.16 -31.61 -31.91
N SER A 18 -25.77 -32.53 -32.65
CA SER A 18 -25.57 -33.98 -32.67
C SER A 18 -24.44 -34.36 -33.63
N ALA A 19 -23.76 -35.47 -33.38
CA ALA A 19 -23.23 -36.29 -34.46
C ALA A 19 -23.16 -37.77 -34.05
N VAL A 20 -23.78 -38.57 -34.89
CA VAL A 20 -24.03 -40.01 -34.85
C VAL A 20 -22.83 -40.74 -35.44
N SER A 21 -22.44 -41.89 -34.92
CA SER A 21 -22.04 -43.02 -35.78
C SER A 21 -22.12 -44.37 -35.08
N SER A 22 -22.40 -45.36 -35.91
CA SER A 22 -23.11 -46.61 -35.68
C SER A 22 -22.22 -47.86 -35.73
N ARG A 23 -22.65 -48.94 -35.07
CA ARG A 23 -22.76 -50.36 -35.55
C ARG A 23 -22.28 -51.40 -34.54
N MET A 24 -23.17 -52.36 -34.27
CA MET A 24 -22.94 -53.75 -33.83
C MET A 24 -23.36 -54.67 -35.01
N PRO A 25 -23.22 -56.03 -35.04
CA PRO A 25 -22.67 -57.00 -34.06
C PRO A 25 -21.74 -58.09 -34.69
N SER A 26 -21.18 -59.02 -33.89
CA SER A 26 -21.34 -60.50 -34.02
C SER A 26 -20.13 -61.35 -33.53
N ALA A 27 -20.44 -62.27 -32.59
CA ALA A 27 -19.98 -63.65 -32.34
C ALA A 27 -18.50 -64.11 -32.42
N ALA A 28 -17.91 -64.39 -31.24
CA ALA A 28 -17.32 -65.65 -30.68
C ALA A 28 -16.57 -66.70 -31.58
N PRO A 29 -15.84 -67.68 -31.00
CA PRO A 29 -14.88 -67.68 -29.87
C PRO A 29 -13.55 -68.40 -30.24
N SER A 30 -12.45 -68.17 -29.51
CA SER A 30 -11.39 -69.18 -29.39
C SER A 30 -10.64 -69.03 -28.09
N ALA A 31 -10.74 -70.10 -27.30
CA ALA A 31 -10.03 -70.31 -26.07
C ALA A 31 -8.59 -70.73 -26.34
N ALA A 32 -7.65 -70.07 -25.67
CA ALA A 32 -6.35 -70.62 -25.33
C ALA A 32 -6.01 -70.16 -23.90
N PRO A 33 -5.71 -71.06 -22.95
CA PRO A 33 -5.38 -70.67 -21.59
C PRO A 33 -3.93 -70.19 -21.57
N SER A 34 -3.73 -68.88 -21.67
CA SER A 34 -2.43 -68.27 -21.38
C SER A 34 -2.33 -68.06 -19.88
N THR A 35 -1.74 -69.06 -19.22
CA THR A 35 -1.36 -69.01 -17.81
C THR A 35 -0.16 -68.09 -17.67
N VAL A 36 -0.40 -66.79 -17.59
CA VAL A 36 0.58 -65.79 -17.17
C VAL A 36 0.03 -65.13 -15.90
N PRO A 37 0.76 -65.13 -14.77
CA PRO A 37 0.32 -64.42 -13.58
C PRO A 37 0.46 -62.91 -13.80
N SER A 38 -0.52 -62.32 -14.49
CA SER A 38 -0.66 -60.87 -14.58
C SER A 38 -1.41 -60.39 -13.34
N ARG A 39 -0.66 -60.13 -12.26
CA ARG A 39 -1.19 -59.44 -11.08
C ARG A 39 -0.09 -58.59 -10.44
N ALA A 40 0.36 -57.58 -11.17
CA ALA A 40 0.74 -56.35 -10.48
C ALA A 40 -0.54 -55.78 -9.85
N PRO A 41 -0.57 -55.46 -8.55
CA PRO A 41 -1.73 -54.81 -7.96
C PRO A 41 -1.94 -53.48 -8.67
N SER A 42 -3.11 -53.31 -9.30
CA SER A 42 -3.57 -52.02 -9.77
C SER A 42 -3.54 -51.03 -8.59
N PRO A 43 -3.02 -49.80 -8.78
CA PRO A 43 -2.96 -48.83 -7.69
C PRO A 43 -4.36 -48.59 -7.17
N THR A 44 -4.57 -48.93 -5.89
CA THR A 44 -5.79 -48.58 -5.15
C THR A 44 -6.04 -47.08 -5.33
N PRO A 45 -7.28 -46.65 -5.65
CA PRO A 45 -7.59 -45.23 -5.75
C PRO A 45 -7.20 -44.56 -4.43
N PRO A 46 -6.51 -43.40 -4.46
CA PRO A 46 -6.06 -42.73 -3.25
C PRO A 46 -7.28 -42.49 -2.35
N THR A 47 -7.22 -43.01 -1.13
CA THR A 47 -8.20 -42.68 -0.10
C THR A 47 -8.25 -41.16 0.03
N PRO A 48 -9.44 -40.53 0.01
CA PRO A 48 -9.54 -39.08 0.11
C PRO A 48 -8.87 -38.64 1.41
N ALA A 49 -7.79 -37.87 1.28
CA ALA A 49 -7.05 -37.38 2.43
C ALA A 49 -7.99 -36.54 3.31
N GLU A 50 -7.96 -36.79 4.62
CA GLU A 50 -8.75 -35.99 5.55
C GLU A 50 -8.34 -34.51 5.45
N PRO A 51 -9.31 -33.58 5.45
CA PRO A 51 -9.00 -32.16 5.34
C PRO A 51 -8.21 -31.71 6.57
N PHE A 52 -7.21 -30.88 6.33
CA PHE A 52 -6.39 -30.32 7.39
C PHE A 52 -7.24 -29.48 8.37
N ARG A 53 -7.19 -29.83 9.66
CA ARG A 53 -7.91 -29.11 10.72
C ARG A 53 -7.16 -27.83 11.08
N PHE A 54 -7.46 -26.75 10.35
CA PHE A 54 -6.76 -25.47 10.48
C PHE A 54 -6.68 -24.94 11.93
N PHE A 55 -7.71 -25.15 12.75
CA PHE A 55 -7.74 -24.68 14.14
C PHE A 55 -6.99 -25.57 15.14
N ASP A 56 -6.48 -26.71 14.72
CA ASP A 56 -5.57 -27.55 15.52
C ASP A 56 -4.14 -26.98 15.49
N LEU A 57 -3.83 -26.07 14.58
CA LEU A 57 -2.60 -25.26 14.63
C LEU A 57 -2.60 -24.37 15.88
N PRO A 58 -1.45 -24.08 16.50
CA PRO A 58 -1.29 -23.00 17.46
C PRO A 58 -1.66 -21.62 16.88
N SER A 59 -2.12 -20.69 17.74
CA SER A 59 -2.54 -19.33 17.35
C SER A 59 -1.49 -18.58 16.55
N GLU A 60 -0.23 -18.73 16.93
CA GLU A 60 0.92 -18.02 16.37
C GLU A 60 1.11 -18.41 14.90
N LEU A 61 0.90 -19.69 14.57
CA LEU A 61 0.98 -20.18 13.20
C LEU A 61 -0.23 -19.72 12.39
N ARG A 62 -1.43 -19.68 12.98
CA ARG A 62 -2.62 -19.18 12.30
C ARG A 62 -2.47 -17.69 11.94
N ILE A 63 -1.93 -16.88 12.85
CA ILE A 63 -1.63 -15.46 12.61
C ILE A 63 -0.66 -15.29 11.42
N LYS A 64 0.43 -16.08 11.37
CA LYS A 64 1.35 -16.06 10.22
C LYS A 64 0.67 -16.41 8.91
N VAL A 65 -0.23 -17.40 8.91
CA VAL A 65 -1.02 -17.74 7.72
C VAL A 65 -1.92 -16.58 7.32
N TYR A 66 -2.56 -15.89 8.28
CA TYR A 66 -3.36 -14.70 8.00
C TYR A 66 -2.50 -13.57 7.41
N GLU A 67 -1.31 -13.29 7.95
CA GLU A 67 -0.40 -12.29 7.40
C GLU A 67 -0.07 -12.57 5.93
N MET A 68 0.32 -13.80 5.62
CA MET A 68 0.67 -14.21 4.25
C MET A 68 -0.50 -14.10 3.28
N LEU A 69 -1.73 -14.39 3.73
CA LEU A 69 -2.92 -14.39 2.89
C LEU A 69 -3.51 -13.00 2.69
N LEU A 70 -3.54 -12.20 3.76
CA LEU A 70 -4.34 -10.98 3.87
C LEU A 70 -3.55 -9.71 3.55
N TRP A 71 -2.23 -9.68 3.78
CA TRP A 71 -1.43 -8.48 3.52
C TRP A 71 -1.32 -8.18 2.02
N THR A 72 -1.48 -6.89 1.70
CA THR A 72 -1.24 -6.37 0.36
C THR A 72 0.07 -5.62 0.27
N SER A 73 0.70 -5.63 -0.90
CA SER A 73 1.97 -4.91 -1.14
C SER A 73 1.82 -3.39 -1.12
N LYS A 74 0.60 -2.89 -1.34
CA LYS A 74 0.27 -1.47 -1.30
C LYS A 74 -0.63 -1.18 -0.10
N PRO A 75 -0.60 0.04 0.44
CA PRO A 75 -1.55 0.47 1.46
C PRO A 75 -2.99 0.24 1.01
N LEU A 76 -3.83 -0.19 1.95
CA LEU A 76 -5.25 -0.41 1.69
C LEU A 76 -5.94 0.94 1.45
N ASP A 77 -6.69 1.06 0.36
CA ASP A 77 -7.36 2.29 -0.03
C ASP A 77 -8.65 2.04 -0.84
N LEU A 78 -9.17 3.08 -1.50
CA LEU A 78 -10.31 2.95 -2.41
C LEU A 78 -9.87 2.75 -3.87
N ASP A 79 -8.73 2.09 -4.15
CA ASP A 79 -8.30 1.83 -5.52
C ASP A 79 -9.38 1.02 -6.27
N PRO A 80 -9.79 1.46 -7.49
CA PRO A 80 -10.73 0.73 -8.33
C PRO A 80 -10.34 -0.74 -8.61
N VAL A 81 -9.07 -1.13 -8.47
CA VAL A 81 -8.57 -2.50 -8.67
C VAL A 81 -8.73 -3.38 -7.42
N ASN A 82 -9.04 -2.79 -6.26
CA ASN A 82 -9.17 -3.53 -4.99
C ASN A 82 -10.28 -4.60 -5.00
N TYR A 83 -11.27 -4.53 -5.91
CA TYR A 83 -12.25 -5.63 -6.05
C TYR A 83 -11.63 -6.92 -6.59
N ARG A 84 -10.50 -6.87 -7.31
CA ARG A 84 -9.79 -8.08 -7.77
C ARG A 84 -8.75 -8.54 -6.76
N LEU A 85 -8.09 -7.59 -6.11
CA LEU A 85 -6.98 -7.88 -5.21
C LEU A 85 -7.48 -8.16 -3.79
N VAL A 86 -8.28 -7.27 -3.21
CA VAL A 86 -8.66 -7.35 -1.80
C VAL A 86 -9.90 -8.22 -1.59
N HIS A 87 -10.95 -8.04 -2.41
CA HIS A 87 -12.24 -8.71 -2.19
C HIS A 87 -12.15 -10.24 -2.05
N PRO A 88 -11.38 -10.99 -2.87
CA PRO A 88 -11.26 -12.44 -2.68
C PRO A 88 -10.67 -12.85 -1.32
N ARG A 89 -9.77 -12.03 -0.77
CA ARG A 89 -9.14 -12.27 0.53
C ARG A 89 -10.10 -12.07 1.70
N LEU A 90 -11.11 -11.21 1.54
CA LEU A 90 -12.12 -10.93 2.56
C LEU A 90 -13.06 -12.12 2.82
N ALA A 91 -13.07 -13.14 1.95
CA ALA A 91 -13.86 -14.36 2.16
C ALA A 91 -13.49 -15.08 3.47
N VAL A 92 -12.24 -14.95 3.93
CA VAL A 92 -11.74 -15.49 5.20
C VAL A 92 -12.59 -15.01 6.39
N PHE A 93 -13.05 -13.75 6.35
CA PHE A 93 -13.87 -13.17 7.41
C PHE A 93 -15.27 -13.78 7.51
N LEU A 94 -15.72 -14.50 6.48
CA LEU A 94 -17.04 -15.11 6.42
C LEU A 94 -17.03 -16.61 6.75
N ALA A 95 -15.86 -17.22 6.90
CA ALA A 95 -15.74 -18.66 7.10
C ALA A 95 -16.20 -19.12 8.50
N SER A 96 -15.82 -18.39 9.56
CA SER A 96 -16.29 -18.63 10.93
C SER A 96 -16.04 -17.41 11.82
N ARG A 97 -16.72 -17.32 12.97
CA ARG A 97 -16.48 -16.24 13.96
C ARG A 97 -15.04 -16.23 14.47
N ARG A 98 -14.52 -17.39 14.86
CA ARG A 98 -13.12 -17.52 15.31
C ARG A 98 -12.13 -17.06 14.25
N MET A 99 -12.37 -17.41 12.98
CA MET A 99 -11.52 -16.96 11.88
C MET A 99 -11.60 -15.45 11.69
N HIS A 100 -12.79 -14.87 11.77
CA HIS A 100 -12.98 -13.42 11.72
C HIS A 100 -12.21 -12.72 12.84
N ASP A 101 -12.41 -13.15 14.09
CA ASP A 101 -11.82 -12.54 15.29
C ASP A 101 -10.28 -12.55 15.26
N GLU A 102 -9.67 -13.61 14.72
CA GLU A 102 -8.21 -13.72 14.58
C GLU A 102 -7.69 -12.96 13.34
N ALA A 103 -8.45 -12.91 12.25
CA ALA A 103 -7.97 -12.39 10.96
C ALA A 103 -8.15 -10.88 10.80
N TYR A 104 -9.23 -10.28 11.33
CA TYR A 104 -9.49 -8.85 11.11
C TYR A 104 -8.40 -7.93 11.70
N PRO A 105 -7.82 -8.19 12.89
CA PRO A 105 -6.76 -7.34 13.44
C PRO A 105 -5.49 -7.41 12.57
N VAL A 106 -5.21 -8.58 12.00
CA VAL A 106 -4.08 -8.79 11.08
C VAL A 106 -4.29 -8.00 9.78
N PHE A 107 -5.49 -8.03 9.21
CA PHE A 107 -5.79 -7.32 7.98
C PHE A 107 -5.83 -5.79 8.16
N TYR A 108 -6.43 -5.28 9.24
CA TYR A 108 -6.54 -3.84 9.45
C TYR A 108 -5.30 -3.19 10.08
N SER A 109 -4.35 -3.99 10.57
CA SER A 109 -3.05 -3.49 11.03
C SER A 109 -2.09 -3.13 9.89
N GLN A 110 -2.38 -3.52 8.64
CA GLN A 110 -1.61 -3.08 7.48
C GLN A 110 -1.78 -1.57 7.24
N PRO A 111 -0.85 -0.90 6.54
CA PRO A 111 -0.98 0.52 6.24
C PRO A 111 -2.27 0.84 5.47
N ILE A 112 -3.02 1.84 5.93
CA ILE A 112 -4.23 2.33 5.26
C ILE A 112 -3.99 3.73 4.72
N ARG A 113 -4.27 3.96 3.44
CA ARG A 113 -4.20 5.29 2.86
C ARG A 113 -5.39 6.14 3.30
N LEU A 114 -5.09 7.29 3.87
CA LEU A 114 -6.11 8.16 4.46
C LEU A 114 -7.04 8.77 3.40
N PHE A 115 -6.48 9.21 2.27
CA PHE A 115 -7.24 9.81 1.17
C PHE A 115 -6.91 9.17 -0.17
N PRO A 116 -7.91 8.94 -1.05
CA PRO A 116 -7.65 8.45 -2.40
C PRO A 116 -6.78 9.43 -3.20
N THR A 117 -5.86 8.91 -3.99
CA THR A 117 -4.93 9.72 -4.81
C THR A 117 -5.35 9.87 -6.27
N HIS A 118 -6.20 8.96 -6.78
CA HIS A 118 -6.64 9.00 -8.17
C HIS A 118 -7.99 8.27 -8.39
N GLY A 119 -8.45 8.30 -9.64
CA GLY A 119 -9.60 7.54 -10.11
C GLY A 119 -10.94 8.07 -9.60
N ARG A 120 -11.99 7.24 -9.73
CA ARG A 120 -13.38 7.64 -9.43
C ARG A 120 -13.63 8.06 -7.99
N PHE A 121 -12.74 7.69 -7.06
CA PHE A 121 -12.89 8.01 -5.64
C PHE A 121 -12.10 9.24 -5.21
N PHE A 122 -11.36 9.89 -6.10
CA PHE A 122 -10.55 11.06 -5.78
C PHE A 122 -11.36 12.19 -5.10
N HIS A 123 -12.60 12.42 -5.55
CA HIS A 123 -13.53 13.40 -4.95
C HIS A 123 -14.63 12.76 -4.09
N THR A 124 -14.41 11.57 -3.54
CA THR A 124 -15.42 10.89 -2.73
C THR A 124 -15.74 11.65 -1.45
N LYS A 125 -17.00 11.69 -1.00
CA LYS A 125 -17.36 12.34 0.28
C LYS A 125 -16.82 11.61 1.50
N GLN A 126 -16.58 10.30 1.38
CA GLN A 126 -16.14 9.43 2.47
C GLN A 126 -14.93 8.61 1.99
N PRO A 127 -13.70 8.94 2.41
CA PRO A 127 -12.54 8.09 2.16
C PRO A 127 -12.66 6.75 2.91
N LEU A 128 -11.74 5.81 2.67
CA LEU A 128 -11.82 4.45 3.22
C LEU A 128 -12.02 4.44 4.74
N LEU A 129 -11.20 5.20 5.48
CA LEU A 129 -11.25 5.23 6.95
C LEU A 129 -12.65 5.61 7.46
N ALA A 130 -13.29 6.62 6.86
CA ALA A 130 -14.63 7.06 7.22
C ALA A 130 -15.73 6.01 6.94
N ARG A 131 -15.46 5.03 6.08
CA ARG A 131 -16.39 3.92 5.77
C ARG A 131 -16.23 2.72 6.70
N LEU A 132 -15.11 2.62 7.41
CA LEU A 132 -14.88 1.52 8.34
C LEU A 132 -15.72 1.71 9.61
N PRO A 133 -16.38 0.65 10.11
CA PRO A 133 -16.91 0.61 11.46
C PRO A 133 -15.86 0.96 12.53
N PRO A 134 -16.25 1.57 13.66
CA PRO A 134 -15.31 2.00 14.71
C PRO A 134 -14.37 0.90 15.22
N HIS A 135 -14.86 -0.33 15.37
CA HIS A 135 -14.03 -1.45 15.86
C HIS A 135 -12.89 -1.84 14.88
N TYR A 136 -13.10 -1.68 13.56
CA TYR A 136 -12.01 -1.87 12.59
C TYR A 136 -11.05 -0.68 12.58
N ARG A 137 -11.55 0.56 12.78
CA ARG A 137 -10.66 1.73 12.95
C ARG A 137 -9.74 1.57 14.15
N ALA A 138 -10.26 1.01 15.25
CA ALA A 138 -9.49 0.73 16.45
C ALA A 138 -8.32 -0.25 16.23
N ALA A 139 -8.37 -1.09 15.18
CA ALA A 139 -7.29 -2.01 14.82
C ALA A 139 -6.22 -1.39 13.89
N VAL A 140 -6.45 -0.18 13.37
CA VAL A 140 -5.52 0.49 12.46
C VAL A 140 -4.28 0.96 13.22
N THR A 141 -3.11 0.49 12.81
CA THR A 141 -1.82 0.83 13.44
C THR A 141 -1.01 1.86 12.66
N THR A 142 -1.22 1.92 11.34
CA THR A 142 -0.47 2.77 10.41
C THR A 142 -1.39 3.44 9.40
N LEU A 143 -1.27 4.76 9.27
CA LEU A 143 -1.92 5.54 8.21
C LEU A 143 -0.89 6.08 7.23
N GLU A 144 -1.24 6.13 5.95
CA GLU A 144 -0.47 6.80 4.90
C GLU A 144 -1.21 8.06 4.43
N LEU A 145 -0.50 9.19 4.42
CA LEU A 145 -0.93 10.47 3.87
C LEU A 145 -0.05 10.84 2.68
N ARG A 146 -0.65 10.90 1.49
CA ARG A 146 0.00 11.34 0.25
C ARG A 146 -0.25 12.83 0.04
N LEU A 147 0.82 13.62 -0.06
CA LEU A 147 0.76 15.06 -0.31
C LEU A 147 1.27 15.34 -1.74
N GLY A 148 0.41 15.89 -2.59
CA GLY A 148 0.72 16.21 -3.98
C GLY A 148 -0.49 16.04 -4.91
N PRO A 149 -1.23 14.92 -4.86
CA PRO A 149 -2.38 14.72 -5.74
C PRO A 149 -3.44 15.80 -5.57
N GLY A 150 -3.71 16.53 -6.66
CA GLY A 150 -4.65 17.65 -6.68
C GLY A 150 -4.17 18.89 -5.94
N TRP A 151 -2.87 19.10 -5.75
CA TRP A 151 -2.32 20.23 -4.99
C TRP A 151 -2.83 21.61 -5.42
N SER A 152 -3.13 21.80 -6.72
CA SER A 152 -3.67 23.06 -7.24
C SER A 152 -5.15 23.28 -6.88
N ASN A 153 -5.89 22.22 -6.56
CA ASN A 153 -7.26 22.28 -6.08
C ASN A 153 -7.58 21.02 -5.25
N PRO A 154 -7.14 20.97 -3.97
CA PRO A 154 -7.23 19.76 -3.16
C PRO A 154 -8.69 19.27 -3.04
N PRO A 155 -8.95 17.96 -3.17
CA PRO A 155 -10.29 17.41 -3.03
C PRO A 155 -10.91 17.76 -1.67
N ARG A 156 -12.19 18.13 -1.66
CA ARG A 156 -12.93 18.46 -0.43
C ARG A 156 -12.93 17.37 0.63
N CYS A 157 -12.65 16.13 0.25
CA CYS A 157 -12.58 14.98 1.14
C CYS A 157 -11.29 14.92 1.96
N GLN A 158 -10.22 15.61 1.51
CA GLN A 158 -8.98 15.78 2.23
C GLN A 158 -9.18 16.84 3.31
N ASN A 159 -9.72 16.42 4.43
CA ASN A 159 -9.94 17.23 5.62
C ASN A 159 -9.89 16.34 6.86
N THR A 160 -9.78 16.94 8.04
CA THR A 160 -9.70 16.26 9.32
C THR A 160 -10.99 16.43 10.14
N ARG A 161 -12.15 16.48 9.51
CA ARG A 161 -13.42 16.60 10.26
C ARG A 161 -13.65 15.34 11.12
N PRO A 162 -14.38 15.46 12.25
CA PRO A 162 -14.68 14.30 13.12
C PRO A 162 -15.35 13.12 12.39
N SER A 163 -16.09 13.39 11.30
CA SER A 163 -16.68 12.36 10.43
C SER A 163 -15.67 11.42 9.78
N LEU A 164 -14.37 11.78 9.75
CA LEU A 164 -13.30 10.92 9.26
C LEU A 164 -13.03 9.72 10.18
N GLY A 165 -13.34 9.85 11.47
CA GLY A 165 -13.20 8.77 12.45
C GLY A 165 -11.79 8.57 13.01
N LEU A 166 -10.93 9.60 12.93
CA LEU A 166 -9.55 9.51 13.45
C LEU A 166 -9.49 9.27 14.97
N ALA A 167 -10.49 9.75 15.71
CA ALA A 167 -10.58 9.54 17.16
C ALA A 167 -10.81 8.07 17.54
N ASP A 168 -11.39 7.27 16.63
CA ASP A 168 -11.62 5.83 16.85
C ASP A 168 -10.34 5.00 16.63
N CYS A 169 -9.28 5.59 16.07
CA CYS A 169 -8.03 4.90 15.75
C CYS A 169 -7.13 4.75 17.00
N THR A 170 -7.61 4.05 18.02
CA THR A 170 -6.93 3.90 19.32
C THR A 170 -5.59 3.16 19.26
N SER A 171 -5.40 2.31 18.25
CA SER A 171 -4.15 1.58 18.03
C SER A 171 -3.20 2.26 17.05
N LEU A 172 -3.52 3.46 16.53
CA LEU A 172 -2.65 4.16 15.59
C LEU A 172 -1.34 4.49 16.30
N ARG A 173 -0.20 4.11 15.70
CA ARG A 173 1.14 4.41 16.22
C ARG A 173 1.98 5.20 15.23
N THR A 174 1.76 4.98 13.94
CA THR A 174 2.57 5.55 12.87
C THR A 174 1.73 6.27 11.81
N LEU A 175 2.16 7.48 11.46
CA LEU A 175 1.67 8.21 10.30
C LEU A 175 2.81 8.32 9.29
N LYS A 176 2.65 7.72 8.11
CA LYS A 176 3.58 7.85 6.99
C LYS A 176 3.11 8.98 6.09
N ILE A 177 3.88 10.05 5.99
CA ILE A 177 3.64 11.16 5.08
C ILE A 177 4.57 11.00 3.89
N PHE A 178 4.01 11.01 2.68
CA PHE A 178 4.81 11.00 1.47
C PHE A 178 4.56 12.27 0.66
N VAL A 179 5.60 13.05 0.44
CA VAL A 179 5.56 14.31 -0.30
C VAL A 179 5.94 14.06 -1.76
N GLU A 180 4.97 14.18 -2.65
CA GLU A 180 5.21 14.04 -4.09
C GLU A 180 5.72 15.34 -4.72
N CYS A 181 5.29 16.48 -4.19
CA CYS A 181 5.60 17.80 -4.75
C CYS A 181 5.55 18.88 -3.65
N ASP A 182 6.45 19.86 -3.73
CA ASP A 182 6.37 21.11 -2.98
C ASP A 182 6.10 22.28 -3.96
N PRO A 183 4.86 22.77 -4.05
CA PRO A 183 4.49 23.86 -4.96
C PRO A 183 4.91 25.25 -4.46
N SER A 184 5.72 25.33 -3.39
CA SER A 184 6.29 26.59 -2.91
C SER A 184 7.36 27.15 -3.85
N ASP A 185 7.98 26.32 -4.69
CA ASP A 185 8.99 26.78 -5.64
C ASP A 185 8.40 27.68 -6.73
N SER A 186 9.14 28.74 -7.09
CA SER A 186 8.88 29.64 -8.20
C SER A 186 8.48 28.97 -9.52
N ILE A 187 8.98 27.75 -9.81
CA ILE A 187 8.64 26.99 -11.03
C ILE A 187 7.14 26.67 -11.14
N PHE A 188 6.41 26.66 -10.01
CA PHE A 188 4.97 26.39 -9.98
C PHE A 188 4.12 27.66 -10.16
N THR A 189 4.75 28.81 -10.38
CA THR A 189 4.04 30.07 -10.65
C THR A 189 3.21 29.96 -11.93
N GLY A 190 1.92 30.28 -11.84
CA GLY A 190 0.95 30.09 -12.92
C GLY A 190 0.26 28.72 -12.94
N PHE A 191 0.79 27.71 -12.28
CA PHE A 191 0.16 26.38 -12.15
C PHE A 191 -0.65 26.22 -10.85
N ARG A 192 -0.50 27.18 -9.93
CA ARG A 192 -1.24 27.19 -8.67
C ARG A 192 -2.74 27.38 -8.92
N GLY A 193 -3.55 26.92 -7.96
CA GLY A 193 -4.99 27.12 -7.98
C GLY A 193 -5.38 28.59 -8.10
N LYS A 194 -6.63 28.84 -8.47
CA LYS A 194 -7.19 30.20 -8.52
C LYS A 194 -7.03 30.87 -7.14
N ASN A 195 -6.39 32.04 -7.12
CA ASN A 195 -6.08 32.81 -5.91
C ASN A 195 -5.13 32.11 -4.92
N ALA A 196 -4.43 31.05 -5.33
CA ALA A 196 -3.47 30.36 -4.47
C ALA A 196 -2.08 30.99 -4.56
N THR A 197 -1.47 31.20 -3.41
CA THR A 197 -0.07 31.62 -3.24
C THR A 197 0.85 30.41 -3.09
N GLU A 198 2.17 30.64 -3.06
CA GLU A 198 3.17 29.61 -2.71
C GLU A 198 2.88 28.93 -1.36
N GLU A 199 2.23 29.66 -0.44
CA GLU A 199 1.95 29.17 0.91
C GLU A 199 0.64 28.40 1.06
N THR A 200 -0.25 28.49 0.09
CA THR A 200 -1.63 27.97 0.24
C THR A 200 -1.63 26.44 0.44
N TYR A 201 -0.89 25.71 -0.39
CA TYR A 201 -0.81 24.25 -0.26
C TYR A 201 0.02 23.82 0.95
N LYS A 202 1.06 24.59 1.29
CA LYS A 202 1.89 24.36 2.48
C LYS A 202 1.02 24.32 3.74
N TRP A 203 0.26 25.38 3.98
CA TRP A 203 -0.58 25.48 5.17
C TRP A 203 -1.74 24.49 5.16
N PHE A 204 -2.31 24.19 4.00
CA PHE A 204 -3.28 23.10 3.86
C PHE A 204 -2.73 21.75 4.38
N CYS A 205 -1.50 21.39 4.00
CA CYS A 205 -0.86 20.16 4.45
C CYS A 205 -0.55 20.17 5.96
N VAL A 206 -0.11 21.32 6.50
CA VAL A 206 0.13 21.50 7.94
C VAL A 206 -1.17 21.38 8.74
N ASP A 207 -2.27 21.95 8.25
CA ASP A 207 -3.58 21.86 8.90
C ASP A 207 -4.13 20.43 8.90
N LEU A 208 -3.90 19.66 7.82
CA LEU A 208 -4.19 18.23 7.79
C LEU A 208 -3.39 17.48 8.86
N LEU A 209 -2.08 17.73 8.96
CA LEU A 209 -1.23 17.08 9.95
C LEU A 209 -1.68 17.42 11.38
N ARG A 210 -1.89 18.71 11.67
CA ARG A 210 -2.37 19.18 12.97
C ARG A 210 -3.68 18.49 13.36
N GLY A 211 -4.67 18.49 12.47
CA GLY A 211 -5.96 17.85 12.75
C GLY A 211 -5.87 16.33 12.94
N ILE A 212 -4.89 15.65 12.31
CA ILE A 212 -4.62 14.23 12.56
C ILE A 212 -4.02 14.04 13.95
N ILE A 213 -3.00 14.82 14.31
CA ILE A 213 -2.33 14.74 15.62
C ILE A 213 -3.31 15.02 16.77
N GLU A 214 -4.19 16.02 16.62
CA GLU A 214 -5.18 16.40 17.63
C GLU A 214 -6.20 15.28 17.92
N GLN A 215 -6.63 14.57 16.88
CA GLN A 215 -7.65 13.51 17.01
C GLN A 215 -7.04 12.15 17.36
N ALA A 216 -5.91 11.80 16.75
CA ALA A 216 -5.28 10.50 16.96
C ALA A 216 -4.24 10.56 18.08
N ARG A 217 -4.72 10.65 19.32
CA ARG A 217 -3.86 10.82 20.51
C ARG A 217 -2.81 9.73 20.69
N SER A 218 -3.08 8.52 20.20
CA SER A 218 -2.19 7.38 20.30
C SER A 218 -1.01 7.41 19.30
N LEU A 219 -1.05 8.34 18.33
CA LEU A 219 0.00 8.53 17.33
C LEU A 219 1.31 8.91 18.03
N ALA A 220 2.36 8.13 17.78
CA ALA A 220 3.66 8.30 18.41
C ALA A 220 4.74 8.74 17.41
N THR A 221 4.70 8.19 16.19
CA THR A 221 5.72 8.39 15.16
C THR A 221 5.12 8.97 13.88
N VAL A 222 5.81 9.94 13.31
CA VAL A 222 5.53 10.44 11.97
C VAL A 222 6.77 10.17 11.10
N GLU A 223 6.58 9.41 10.04
CA GLU A 223 7.59 9.13 9.02
C GLU A 223 7.38 10.09 7.86
N ILE A 224 8.41 10.81 7.42
CA ILE A 224 8.34 11.64 6.19
C ILE A 224 9.24 11.02 5.13
N ASP A 225 8.67 10.78 3.96
CA ASP A 225 9.39 10.40 2.74
C ASP A 225 8.96 11.30 1.58
N ALA A 226 9.68 11.27 0.46
CA ALA A 226 9.36 12.11 -0.68
C ALA A 226 9.90 11.58 -2.01
N TYR A 227 9.42 12.15 -3.12
CA TYR A 227 10.07 11.94 -4.41
C TYR A 227 11.46 12.64 -4.48
N PRO A 228 12.37 12.16 -5.34
CA PRO A 228 13.72 12.75 -5.50
C PRO A 228 13.77 14.23 -5.91
N ALA A 229 12.67 14.79 -6.42
CA ALA A 229 12.60 16.22 -6.73
C ALA A 229 12.40 17.12 -5.49
N VAL A 230 11.89 16.55 -4.39
CA VAL A 230 11.60 17.31 -3.17
C VAL A 230 12.83 17.36 -2.27
N LYS A 231 13.31 18.57 -1.96
CA LYS A 231 14.47 18.81 -1.09
C LYS A 231 14.11 18.67 0.39
N LYS A 232 15.07 18.33 1.24
CA LYS A 232 14.86 18.19 2.71
C LYS A 232 14.49 19.54 3.34
N GLU A 233 15.11 20.59 2.83
CA GLU A 233 14.94 21.99 3.26
C GLU A 233 13.78 22.67 2.52
N ALA A 234 12.98 21.93 1.74
CA ALA A 234 11.85 22.50 1.04
C ALA A 234 10.83 23.09 2.04
N PRO A 235 10.20 24.24 1.75
CA PRO A 235 9.32 24.93 2.69
C PRO A 235 8.22 24.05 3.30
N LEU A 236 7.62 23.16 2.50
CA LEU A 236 6.61 22.22 2.99
C LEU A 236 7.19 21.21 3.99
N VAL A 237 8.33 20.60 3.67
CA VAL A 237 8.96 19.58 4.52
C VAL A 237 9.39 20.20 5.86
N MET A 238 9.98 21.39 5.82
CA MET A 238 10.38 22.13 7.02
C MET A 238 9.18 22.50 7.89
N ALA A 239 8.07 22.94 7.29
CA ALA A 239 6.84 23.26 8.01
C ALA A 239 6.22 22.02 8.68
N LEU A 240 6.18 20.88 7.99
CA LEU A 240 5.72 19.61 8.55
C LEU A 240 6.62 19.17 9.71
N ARG A 241 7.94 19.17 9.52
CA ARG A 241 8.91 18.83 10.56
C ARG A 241 8.70 19.66 11.82
N ARG A 242 8.63 20.98 11.68
CA ARG A 242 8.40 21.90 12.79
C ARG A 242 7.10 21.56 13.53
N ASN A 243 6.02 21.29 12.80
CA ASN A 243 4.74 20.93 13.40
C ASN A 243 4.80 19.59 14.16
N ILE A 244 5.54 18.60 13.68
CA ILE A 244 5.76 17.31 14.35
C ILE A 244 6.52 17.50 15.66
N GLU A 245 7.62 18.26 15.61
CA GLU A 245 8.48 18.55 16.77
C GLU A 245 7.74 19.36 17.84
N GLU A 246 6.99 20.40 17.44
CA GLU A 246 6.16 21.22 18.35
C GLU A 246 5.07 20.40 19.06
N ASN A 247 4.60 19.30 18.46
CA ASN A 247 3.61 18.40 19.05
C ASN A 247 4.24 17.20 19.78
N GLY A 248 5.57 17.19 19.97
CA GLY A 248 6.29 16.14 20.69
C GLY A 248 6.19 14.75 20.05
N LYS A 249 5.99 14.68 18.73
CA LYS A 249 5.94 13.41 17.99
C LYS A 249 7.33 13.04 17.50
N ARG A 250 7.63 11.74 17.45
CA ARG A 250 8.91 11.25 16.93
C ARG A 250 8.92 11.37 15.40
N LEU A 251 9.86 12.14 14.85
CA LEU A 251 10.12 12.21 13.42
C LEU A 251 11.08 11.10 12.99
N VAL A 252 10.73 10.40 11.90
CA VAL A 252 11.59 9.42 11.21
C VAL A 252 11.61 9.75 9.72
N TRP A 253 12.72 9.48 9.04
CA TRP A 253 12.83 9.68 7.60
C TRP A 253 12.57 8.37 6.86
N GLY A 254 11.80 8.44 5.77
CA GLY A 254 11.51 7.28 4.94
C GLY A 254 12.70 6.86 4.05
N PRO A 255 12.69 5.61 3.58
CA PRO A 255 13.83 5.02 2.90
C PRO A 255 14.01 5.49 1.45
N LEU A 256 12.94 5.95 0.76
CA LEU A 256 13.03 6.27 -0.66
C LEU A 256 13.91 7.48 -0.90
N ARG A 257 13.70 8.54 -0.13
CA ARG A 257 14.44 9.78 -0.28
C ARG A 257 15.85 9.71 0.31
N GLY A 258 16.05 8.90 1.35
CA GLY A 258 17.37 8.65 1.92
C GLY A 258 17.96 9.82 2.74
N TRP A 259 17.14 10.75 3.21
CA TRP A 259 17.58 11.91 4.00
C TRP A 259 18.28 11.59 5.32
N GLU A 260 18.14 10.37 5.82
CA GLU A 260 18.87 9.87 6.98
C GLU A 260 20.35 9.69 6.67
N LYS A 261 20.68 9.19 5.46
CA LYS A 261 22.06 8.93 5.04
C LYS A 261 22.83 10.19 4.62
N GLU A 262 22.13 11.23 4.18
CA GLU A 262 22.74 12.53 3.86
C GLU A 262 23.33 13.22 5.11
N GLY A 263 22.94 12.82 6.33
CA GLY A 263 23.44 13.38 7.59
C GLY A 263 24.66 12.68 8.20
N ASP A 264 25.04 11.50 7.70
CA ASP A 264 26.08 10.64 8.30
C ASP A 264 27.40 10.60 7.49
N GLU A 265 27.52 11.39 6.42
CA GLU A 265 28.76 11.53 5.62
C GLU A 265 29.39 12.92 5.81
N PRO A 266 30.15 13.15 6.89
CA PRO A 266 31.09 14.25 6.93
C PRO A 266 32.35 13.84 6.15
N GLY A 267 32.50 14.23 4.87
CA GLY A 267 33.88 14.26 4.36
C GLY A 267 34.24 14.28 2.88
N LEU A 268 33.35 14.31 1.88
CA LEU A 268 33.82 14.32 0.47
C LEU A 268 33.59 15.63 -0.29
N ILE A 269 32.49 16.33 -0.07
CA ILE A 269 32.18 17.57 -0.83
C ILE A 269 32.82 18.83 -0.18
N GLY A 270 33.20 18.75 1.10
CA GLY A 270 33.80 19.87 1.83
C GLY A 270 35.31 20.05 1.60
N LEU A 271 36.04 18.95 1.37
CA LEU A 271 37.50 18.97 1.26
C LEU A 271 37.97 19.53 -0.08
N GLU A 272 37.32 19.16 -1.18
CA GLU A 272 37.62 19.68 -2.52
C GLU A 272 37.34 21.19 -2.63
N LYS A 273 36.24 21.65 -2.00
CA LYS A 273 35.89 23.07 -1.94
C LYS A 273 36.82 23.88 -1.03
N ALA A 274 37.31 23.26 0.06
CA ALA A 274 38.32 23.86 0.93
C ALA A 274 39.70 23.95 0.26
N LEU A 275 40.11 22.90 -0.47
CA LEU A 275 41.38 22.88 -1.23
C LEU A 275 41.36 23.86 -2.41
N ALA A 276 40.24 23.96 -3.12
CA ALA A 276 40.06 24.95 -4.19
C ALA A 276 40.09 26.41 -3.66
N GLY A 277 39.64 26.64 -2.42
CA GLY A 277 39.71 27.94 -1.75
C GLY A 277 41.10 28.29 -1.21
N MET A 278 41.99 27.31 -1.04
CA MET A 278 43.35 27.51 -0.51
C MET A 278 44.44 27.64 -1.59
N GLY A 279 44.07 27.68 -2.88
CA GLY A 279 45.01 28.00 -3.96
C GLY A 279 46.15 27.00 -4.16
N LEU A 280 45.99 25.76 -3.70
CA LEU A 280 46.96 24.67 -3.92
C LEU A 280 46.52 23.81 -5.11
N GLY A 281 46.45 24.45 -6.27
CA GLY A 281 46.31 23.79 -7.57
C GLY A 281 47.66 23.81 -8.29
N ASP A 282 48.39 22.71 -8.16
CA ASP A 282 49.52 22.22 -8.97
C ASP A 282 50.16 23.23 -9.96
N GLY A 283 51.12 24.00 -9.44
CA GLY A 283 52.12 24.70 -10.22
C GLY A 283 53.25 23.75 -10.57
N GLY A 284 53.43 23.50 -11.87
CA GLY A 284 54.34 22.49 -12.39
C GLY A 284 55.79 22.59 -11.93
N MET A 285 56.46 21.45 -11.93
CA MET A 285 57.91 21.37 -11.88
C MET A 285 58.40 20.34 -12.90
N SER A 286 58.78 20.84 -14.07
CA SER A 286 59.67 20.16 -15.00
C SER A 286 60.99 19.84 -14.30
N ARG A 287 61.41 18.57 -14.32
CA ARG A 287 62.83 18.21 -14.27
C ARG A 287 63.11 17.13 -15.31
N VAL A 288 63.65 17.60 -16.43
CA VAL A 288 64.41 16.82 -17.39
C VAL A 288 65.67 16.32 -16.70
N ILE A 289 65.94 15.02 -16.76
CA ILE A 289 67.22 14.44 -16.37
C ILE A 289 67.93 14.05 -17.67
N GLU A 290 68.96 14.83 -18.03
CA GLU A 290 70.03 14.38 -18.93
C GLU A 290 70.91 13.36 -18.20
N VAL A 291 71.21 12.25 -18.86
CA VAL A 291 72.33 11.39 -18.49
C VAL A 291 73.21 11.22 -19.73
N THR A 292 74.38 11.83 -19.69
CA THR A 292 75.51 11.56 -20.58
C THR A 292 76.62 10.90 -19.77
N ALA A 293 76.94 9.67 -20.15
CA ALA A 293 78.29 9.10 -20.25
C ALA A 293 78.18 7.79 -21.05
#